data_AF-A0A9D1LHG3-F1
#
_entry.id   AF-A0A9D1LHG3-F1
#
_cell.length_a   1.000
_cell.length_b   1.000
_cell.length_c   1.000
_cell.angle_alpha   90.00
_cell.angle_beta   90.00
_cell.angle_gamma   90.00
#
_symmetry.space_group_name_H-M   'P 1'
#
loop_
_entity.id
_entity.type
_entity.pdbx_description
1 polymer ?
#
loop_
_entity_poly.entity_id
_entity_poly.type
_entity_poly.pdbx_seq_one_letter_code
_entity_poly.pdbx_strand_id
1 'polypeptide(L)'
;MKRGYVKLYVLGISMFVLLLANLFIFKIANPYIISGLLFLFLIATIITLGIEKDNFRYKKDVFLNIVIILLIYYFLTYFFGLFTGFLKSSYSLKLVNIFKNAFPILLVIVLSEFLRYIWVSKSKENKIGLIVGYLGFLLIDVCLMLNTYDITSALGLTKMICLVVFPSITKNILLTYVTYKVGYKNCIFYRIIVDLSVYILPLFPDFGEYINVILETVLPIIIVIRLNNLFNYYDLRKIKESRYTKKNLIIYSVITFALLVIVTLTSGYFRYYALTIGSGSMTPKINKGDVVIVKKLKDTEIYDIKKGDILVYNHDDKIIVHRVNKIIKNNGQINFKTKGDNNNTADSWQVKQDEVIGIVKFKIRYIGMPTVALNELLNG
;
A
#
# COMPACT_ATOMS: atom_id res chain seq x y z
N MET A 1 35.29 6.02 28.74
CA MET A 1 34.33 6.27 27.64
C MET A 1 34.89 7.34 26.71
N LYS A 2 34.96 7.13 25.37
CA LYS A 2 35.30 8.20 24.42
C LYS A 2 34.39 9.41 24.71
N ARG A 3 34.94 10.63 24.91
CA ARG A 3 34.17 11.85 25.29
C ARG A 3 32.92 12.10 24.42
N GLY A 4 32.90 11.62 23.17
CA GLY A 4 31.75 11.66 22.27
C GLY A 4 30.53 10.84 22.73
N TYR A 5 30.72 9.70 23.41
CA TYR A 5 29.61 8.87 23.88
C TYR A 5 28.87 9.48 25.07
N VAL A 6 29.56 10.25 25.93
CA VAL A 6 28.91 10.98 27.03
C VAL A 6 27.91 11.99 26.47
N LYS A 7 28.32 12.80 25.49
CA LYS A 7 27.45 13.77 24.82
C LYS A 7 26.22 13.10 24.18
N LEU A 8 26.44 11.94 23.55
CA LEU A 8 25.39 11.15 22.95
C LEU A 8 24.38 10.69 24.01
N TYR A 9 24.82 10.08 25.12
CA TYR A 9 23.91 9.65 26.17
C TYR A 9 23.13 10.79 26.82
N VAL A 10 23.78 11.93 27.09
CA VAL A 10 23.09 13.09 27.68
C VAL A 10 21.94 13.56 26.78
N LEU A 11 22.16 13.63 25.46
CA LEU A 11 21.11 14.02 24.50
C LEU A 11 20.01 12.96 24.37
N GLY A 12 20.37 11.69 24.39
CA GLY A 12 19.39 10.60 24.30
C GLY A 12 18.51 10.53 25.52
N ILE A 13 19.11 10.63 26.71
CA ILE A 13 18.39 10.62 27.98
C ILE A 13 17.52 11.88 28.08
N SER A 14 18.01 13.06 27.68
CA SER A 14 17.18 14.26 27.71
C SER A 14 15.99 14.18 26.75
N MET A 15 16.19 13.65 25.53
CA MET A 15 15.10 13.40 24.59
C MET A 15 14.10 12.38 25.13
N PHE A 16 14.61 11.28 25.69
CA PHE A 16 13.80 10.22 26.28
C PHE A 16 12.95 10.74 27.45
N VAL A 17 13.57 11.44 28.41
CA VAL A 17 12.88 12.01 29.57
C VAL A 17 11.82 13.02 29.14
N LEU A 18 12.10 13.87 28.16
CA LEU A 18 11.14 14.87 27.68
C LEU A 18 9.94 14.21 26.99
N LEU A 19 10.17 13.23 26.12
CA LEU A 19 9.09 12.48 25.46
C LEU A 19 8.30 11.64 26.46
N LEU A 20 8.98 11.04 27.45
CA LEU A 20 8.33 10.26 28.49
C LEU A 20 7.50 11.14 29.44
N ALA A 21 7.97 12.35 29.77
CA ALA A 21 7.18 13.32 30.52
C ALA A 21 5.89 13.71 29.76
N ASN A 22 5.92 13.75 28.43
CA ASN A 22 4.72 14.00 27.63
C ASN A 22 3.67 12.88 27.72
N LEU A 23 4.08 11.63 27.97
CA LEU A 23 3.16 10.51 28.20
C LEU A 23 2.30 10.71 29.45
N PHE A 24 2.87 11.25 30.52
CA PHE A 24 2.25 11.27 31.85
C PHE A 24 1.77 12.65 32.30
N ILE A 25 2.52 13.71 32.00
CA ILE A 25 2.35 15.03 32.61
C ILE A 25 1.66 15.99 31.65
N PHE A 26 2.12 16.05 30.40
CA PHE A 26 1.68 17.10 29.49
C PHE A 26 0.39 16.74 28.75
N LYS A 27 0.21 15.53 28.17
CA LYS A 27 -0.96 15.17 27.31
C LYS A 27 -1.34 16.24 26.25
N ILE A 28 -0.45 17.19 25.95
CA ILE A 28 -0.73 18.42 25.19
C ILE A 28 -0.14 18.33 23.78
N ALA A 29 0.83 17.45 23.54
CA ALA A 29 1.63 17.52 22.33
C ALA A 29 0.87 17.02 21.09
N ASN A 30 0.24 17.95 20.39
CA ASN A 30 -0.18 17.77 19.00
C ASN A 30 1.08 17.54 18.12
N PRO A 31 0.97 16.80 16.99
CA PRO A 31 2.02 16.69 15.96
C PRO A 31 2.86 17.95 15.70
N TYR A 32 2.28 19.16 15.72
CA TYR A 32 3.03 20.42 15.59
C TYR A 32 4.02 20.67 16.73
N ILE A 33 3.61 20.45 17.99
CA ILE A 33 4.47 20.63 19.17
C ILE A 33 5.60 19.61 19.14
N ILE A 34 5.30 18.36 18.78
CA ILE A 34 6.31 17.30 18.61
C ILE A 34 7.31 17.71 17.53
N SER A 35 6.87 18.25 16.40
CA SER A 35 7.77 18.71 15.34
C SER A 35 8.69 19.84 15.81
N GLY A 36 8.18 20.80 16.59
CA GLY A 36 8.99 21.88 17.17
C GLY A 36 10.04 21.37 18.15
N LEU A 37 9.67 20.43 19.03
CA LEU A 37 10.60 19.77 19.94
C LEU A 37 11.70 19.02 19.19
N LEU A 38 11.34 18.23 18.17
CA LEU A 38 12.30 17.49 17.34
C LEU A 38 13.26 18.43 16.60
N PHE A 39 12.79 19.60 16.16
CA PHE A 39 13.63 20.61 15.54
C PHE A 39 14.70 21.15 16.51
N LEU A 40 14.31 21.45 17.75
CA LEU A 40 15.26 21.88 18.79
C LEU A 40 16.29 20.78 19.11
N PHE A 41 15.85 19.53 19.23
CA PHE A 41 16.76 18.40 19.42
C PHE A 41 17.68 18.20 18.21
N LEU A 42 17.20 18.43 17.00
CA LEU A 42 18.01 18.35 15.80
C LEU A 42 19.12 19.42 15.82
N ILE A 43 18.81 20.66 16.16
CA ILE A 43 19.82 21.73 16.30
C ILE A 43 20.85 21.34 17.38
N ALA A 44 20.38 20.91 18.55
CA ALA A 44 21.26 20.50 19.65
C ALA A 44 22.18 19.34 19.25
N THR A 45 21.67 18.33 18.54
CA THR A 45 22.45 17.18 18.06
C THR A 45 23.46 17.58 16.99
N ILE A 46 23.11 18.48 16.07
CA ILE A 46 24.05 19.00 15.06
C ILE A 46 25.21 19.75 15.73
N ILE A 47 24.92 20.65 16.68
CA ILE A 47 25.95 21.45 17.37
C ILE A 47 26.90 20.55 18.19
N THR A 48 26.37 19.53 18.84
CA THR A 48 27.13 18.70 19.79
C THR A 48 27.88 17.54 19.17
N LEU A 49 27.30 16.89 18.15
CA LEU A 49 27.83 15.68 17.52
C LEU A 49 28.37 15.92 16.10
N GLY A 50 27.89 16.96 15.42
CA GLY A 50 28.19 17.22 14.02
C GLY A 50 27.56 16.22 13.05
N ILE A 51 27.64 16.53 11.76
CA ILE A 51 27.04 15.73 10.68
C ILE A 51 28.14 14.96 9.92
N GLU A 52 27.92 13.67 9.69
CA GLU A 52 28.78 12.87 8.82
C GLU A 52 28.29 12.89 7.37
N LYS A 53 29.24 12.90 6.42
CA LYS A 53 28.92 12.88 4.98
C LYS A 53 28.19 11.58 4.61
N ASP A 54 27.10 11.73 3.86
CA ASP A 54 26.23 10.63 3.43
C ASP A 54 26.83 9.83 2.25
N ASN A 55 27.90 9.06 2.52
CA ASN A 55 28.69 8.32 1.54
C ASN A 55 28.29 6.83 1.39
N PHE A 56 27.06 6.47 1.76
CA PHE A 56 26.63 5.07 1.72
C PHE A 56 26.45 4.53 0.29
N ARG A 57 26.76 3.24 0.10
CA ARG A 57 26.60 2.50 -1.17
C ARG A 57 25.22 1.85 -1.26
N TYR A 58 24.85 1.39 -2.46
CA TYR A 58 23.63 0.59 -2.72
C TYR A 58 22.28 1.26 -2.42
N LYS A 59 22.25 2.59 -2.28
CA LYS A 59 21.02 3.36 -1.99
C LYS A 59 19.90 3.07 -2.99
N LYS A 60 20.24 2.99 -4.28
CA LYS A 60 19.29 2.71 -5.38
C LYS A 60 18.69 1.30 -5.30
N ASP A 61 19.49 0.30 -4.96
CA ASP A 61 19.01 -1.08 -4.85
C ASP A 61 18.07 -1.24 -3.65
N VAL A 62 18.41 -0.64 -2.51
CA VAL A 62 17.53 -0.63 -1.33
C VAL A 62 16.23 0.11 -1.62
N PHE A 63 16.32 1.29 -2.26
CA PHE A 63 15.14 2.05 -2.68
C PHE A 63 14.22 1.20 -3.55
N LEU A 64 14.76 0.53 -4.59
CA LEU A 64 13.99 -0.31 -5.48
C LEU A 64 13.32 -1.48 -4.76
N ASN A 65 14.04 -2.17 -3.86
CA ASN A 65 13.45 -3.27 -3.09
C ASN A 65 12.31 -2.79 -2.18
N ILE A 66 12.47 -1.63 -1.52
CA ILE A 66 11.40 -1.04 -0.69
C ILE A 66 10.18 -0.70 -1.55
N VAL A 67 10.39 -0.06 -2.72
CA VAL A 67 9.30 0.27 -3.66
C VAL A 67 8.55 -0.98 -4.11
N ILE A 68 9.26 -2.03 -4.53
CA ILE A 68 8.64 -3.27 -4.99
C ILE A 68 7.80 -3.91 -3.88
N ILE A 69 8.33 -4.00 -2.66
CA ILE A 69 7.60 -4.59 -1.53
C ILE A 69 6.36 -3.75 -1.17
N LEU A 70 6.48 -2.42 -1.15
CA LEU A 70 5.33 -1.54 -0.89
C LEU A 70 4.25 -1.68 -1.96
N LEU A 71 4.62 -1.75 -3.23
CA LEU A 71 3.67 -1.95 -4.32
C LEU A 71 2.95 -3.30 -4.21
N ILE A 72 3.68 -4.37 -3.90
CA ILE A 72 3.09 -5.69 -3.66
C ILE A 72 2.16 -5.66 -2.44
N TYR A 73 2.59 -5.03 -1.34
CA TYR A 73 1.81 -4.89 -0.13
C TYR A 73 0.48 -4.19 -0.38
N TYR A 74 0.51 -2.98 -0.97
CA TYR A 74 -0.71 -2.24 -1.28
C TYR A 74 -1.57 -2.94 -2.33
N PHE A 75 -0.96 -3.62 -3.31
CA PHE A 75 -1.72 -4.43 -4.25
C PHE A 75 -2.50 -5.54 -3.53
N LEU A 76 -1.81 -6.32 -2.69
CA LEU A 76 -2.43 -7.44 -1.98
C LEU A 76 -3.50 -6.96 -1.00
N THR A 77 -3.23 -5.91 -0.22
CA THR A 77 -4.22 -5.39 0.74
C THR A 77 -5.45 -4.84 0.04
N TYR A 78 -5.31 -4.10 -1.07
CA TYR A 78 -6.48 -3.64 -1.82
C TYR A 78 -7.21 -4.77 -2.56
N PHE A 79 -6.47 -5.76 -3.06
CA PHE A 79 -7.07 -6.94 -3.68
C PHE A 79 -7.91 -7.73 -2.66
N PHE A 80 -7.36 -7.99 -1.47
CA PHE A 80 -8.10 -8.68 -0.41
C PHE A 80 -9.24 -7.82 0.15
N GLY A 81 -9.10 -6.49 0.14
CA GLY A 81 -10.19 -5.56 0.46
C GLY A 81 -11.43 -5.72 -0.43
N LEU A 82 -11.30 -6.27 -1.65
CA LEU A 82 -12.47 -6.59 -2.49
C LEU A 82 -13.38 -7.65 -1.85
N PHE A 83 -12.81 -8.52 -1.00
CA PHE A 83 -13.57 -9.57 -0.30
C PHE A 83 -14.05 -9.14 1.08
N THR A 84 -13.31 -8.25 1.76
CA THR A 84 -13.64 -7.82 3.13
C THR A 84 -14.39 -6.48 3.19
N GLY A 85 -14.34 -5.68 2.12
CA GLY A 85 -14.94 -4.36 2.04
C GLY A 85 -13.93 -3.22 2.20
N PHE A 86 -14.42 -1.99 2.09
CA PHE A 86 -13.61 -0.78 2.21
C PHE A 86 -14.24 0.25 3.14
N LEU A 87 -13.40 0.87 3.98
CA LEU A 87 -13.72 2.03 4.79
C LEU A 87 -13.40 3.32 4.02
N LYS A 88 -14.24 4.34 4.19
CA LYS A 88 -13.92 5.69 3.72
C LYS A 88 -12.97 6.38 4.70
N SER A 89 -12.09 7.23 4.17
CA SER A 89 -11.21 8.04 5.02
C SER A 89 -12.01 8.88 6.00
N SER A 90 -11.59 8.88 7.27
CA SER A 90 -12.08 9.80 8.29
C SER A 90 -11.64 11.25 8.04
N TYR A 91 -10.64 11.45 7.16
CA TYR A 91 -10.13 12.76 6.81
C TYR A 91 -10.81 13.33 5.57
N SER A 92 -11.05 14.64 5.60
CA SER A 92 -11.58 15.35 4.45
C SER A 92 -10.55 15.39 3.32
N LEU A 93 -10.96 14.92 2.14
CA LEU A 93 -10.13 14.89 0.93
C LEU A 93 -10.04 16.24 0.19
N LYS A 94 -10.55 17.32 0.80
CA LYS A 94 -10.31 18.67 0.27
C LYS A 94 -8.81 18.97 0.38
N LEU A 95 -8.19 19.46 -0.69
CA LEU A 95 -6.74 19.71 -0.76
C LEU A 95 -6.20 20.50 0.46
N VAL A 96 -6.94 21.52 0.90
CA VAL A 96 -6.58 22.33 2.08
C VAL A 96 -6.53 21.48 3.36
N ASN A 97 -7.46 20.57 3.54
CA ASN A 97 -7.53 19.71 4.72
C ASN A 97 -6.49 18.59 4.67
N ILE A 98 -6.24 18.02 3.48
CA ILE A 98 -5.13 17.08 3.27
C ILE A 98 -3.83 17.75 3.69
N PHE A 99 -3.55 18.96 3.20
CA PHE A 99 -2.36 19.70 3.57
C PHE A 99 -2.28 19.96 5.08
N LYS A 100 -3.36 20.45 5.69
CA LYS A 100 -3.42 20.76 7.13
C LYS A 100 -3.11 19.54 8.02
N ASN A 101 -3.54 18.35 7.62
CA ASN A 101 -3.38 17.13 8.42
C ASN A 101 -2.08 16.38 8.09
N ALA A 102 -1.67 16.35 6.82
CA ALA A 102 -0.47 15.63 6.37
C ALA A 102 0.82 16.41 6.65
N PHE A 103 0.80 17.74 6.59
CA PHE A 103 1.99 18.58 6.77
C PHE A 103 2.72 18.39 8.11
N PRO A 104 2.06 18.41 9.29
CA PRO A 104 2.77 18.21 10.55
C PRO A 104 3.39 16.82 10.64
N ILE A 105 2.73 15.80 10.08
CA ILE A 105 3.28 14.43 10.03
C ILE A 105 4.50 14.37 9.11
N LEU A 106 4.44 15.03 7.94
CA LEU A 106 5.58 15.14 7.04
C LEU A 106 6.79 15.81 7.72
N LEU A 107 6.58 16.88 8.50
CA LEU A 107 7.64 17.51 9.27
C LEU A 107 8.25 16.55 10.28
N VAL A 108 7.43 15.82 11.04
CA VAL A 108 7.91 14.83 12.01
C VAL A 108 8.72 13.74 11.31
N ILE A 109 8.28 13.22 10.15
CA ILE A 109 9.03 12.24 9.36
C ILE A 109 10.41 12.77 9.00
N VAL A 110 10.50 13.95 8.39
CA VAL A 110 11.77 14.52 7.93
C VAL A 110 12.72 14.76 9.10
N LEU A 111 12.23 15.38 10.17
CA LEU A 111 13.05 15.72 11.34
C LEU A 111 13.54 14.48 12.07
N SER A 112 12.65 13.53 12.34
CA SER A 112 13.00 12.31 13.09
C SER A 112 13.95 11.40 12.30
N GLU A 113 13.79 11.25 10.98
CA GLU A 113 14.71 10.44 10.19
C GLU A 113 16.08 11.10 10.01
N PHE A 114 16.13 12.43 9.94
CA PHE A 114 17.42 13.14 9.91
C PHE A 114 18.12 13.11 11.27
N LEU A 115 17.37 13.19 12.38
CA LEU A 115 17.91 12.99 13.72
C LEU A 115 18.42 11.54 13.90
N ARG A 116 17.66 10.56 13.41
CA ARG A 116 18.06 9.13 13.37
C ARG A 116 19.36 8.95 12.61
N TYR A 117 19.53 9.63 11.48
CA TYR A 117 20.77 9.58 10.71
C TYR A 117 21.99 9.98 11.51
N ILE A 118 21.96 11.16 12.16
CA ILE A 118 23.07 11.67 12.95
C ILE A 118 23.35 10.72 14.11
N TRP A 119 22.30 10.29 14.81
CA TRP A 119 22.39 9.40 15.96
C TRP A 119 23.02 8.05 15.63
N VAL A 120 22.49 7.37 14.60
CA VAL A 120 22.95 6.05 14.18
C VAL A 120 24.37 6.12 13.63
N SER A 121 24.72 7.17 12.89
CA SER A 121 26.07 7.36 12.35
C SER A 121 27.11 7.46 13.48
N LYS A 122 26.79 8.17 14.57
CA LYS A 122 27.66 8.30 15.75
C LYS A 122 27.67 7.09 16.68
N SER A 123 26.65 6.23 16.58
CA SER A 123 26.49 5.06 17.45
C SER A 123 26.91 3.75 16.80
N LYS A 124 27.52 3.75 15.60
CA LYS A 124 27.80 2.52 14.84
C LYS A 124 28.58 1.44 15.60
N GLU A 125 29.54 1.86 16.44
CA GLU A 125 30.37 0.95 17.26
C GLU A 125 29.78 0.71 18.67
N ASN A 126 28.71 1.42 19.04
CA ASN A 126 28.17 1.42 20.40
C ASN A 126 26.73 0.88 20.42
N LYS A 127 26.59 -0.39 20.80
CA LYS A 127 25.30 -1.08 20.90
C LYS A 127 24.32 -0.37 21.85
N ILE A 128 24.80 0.13 22.99
CA ILE A 128 23.96 0.82 23.98
C ILE A 128 23.42 2.12 23.37
N GLY A 129 24.27 2.88 22.68
CA GLY A 129 23.86 4.10 21.96
C GLY A 129 22.77 3.83 20.93
N LEU A 130 22.86 2.72 20.18
CA LEU A 130 21.82 2.32 19.23
C LEU A 130 20.50 1.97 19.92
N ILE A 131 20.53 1.27 21.06
CA ILE A 131 19.33 0.92 21.84
C ILE A 131 18.65 2.17 22.39
N VAL A 132 19.41 3.09 22.99
CA VAL A 132 18.87 4.35 23.53
C VAL A 132 18.20 5.17 22.41
N GLY A 133 18.85 5.27 21.25
CA GLY A 133 18.26 5.94 20.09
C GLY A 133 16.97 5.27 19.64
N TYR A 134 16.98 3.94 19.48
CA TYR A 134 15.81 3.16 19.10
C TYR A 134 14.61 3.39 20.04
N LEU A 135 14.83 3.36 21.36
CA LEU A 135 13.78 3.64 22.34
C LEU A 135 13.24 5.08 22.22
N GLY A 136 14.13 6.05 21.98
CA GLY A 136 13.74 7.43 21.73
C GLY A 136 12.85 7.60 20.50
N PHE A 137 13.18 6.95 19.38
CA PHE A 137 12.36 7.01 18.16
C PHE A 137 11.03 6.28 18.31
N LEU A 138 11.01 5.15 19.03
CA LEU A 138 9.77 4.45 19.37
C LEU A 138 8.85 5.35 20.19
N LEU A 139 9.38 6.07 21.18
CA LEU A 139 8.59 7.00 21.98
C LEU A 139 7.96 8.14 21.17
N ILE A 140 8.61 8.59 20.08
CA ILE A 140 8.02 9.58 19.18
C ILE A 140 6.73 9.03 18.55
N ASP A 141 6.76 7.78 18.04
CA ASP A 141 5.58 7.15 17.44
C ASP A 141 4.44 7.02 18.46
N VAL A 142 4.75 6.63 19.70
CA VAL A 142 3.76 6.55 20.78
C VAL A 142 3.20 7.93 21.11
N CYS A 143 4.04 8.96 21.22
CA CYS A 143 3.60 10.32 21.52
C CYS A 143 2.63 10.89 20.48
N LEU A 144 2.78 10.53 19.20
CA LEU A 144 1.88 10.97 18.14
C LEU A 144 0.46 10.39 18.28
N MET A 145 0.30 9.24 18.94
CA MET A 145 -0.98 8.53 19.06
C MET A 145 -1.67 8.69 20.42
N LEU A 146 -1.07 9.43 21.37
CA LEU A 146 -1.60 9.57 22.73
C LEU A 146 -3.01 10.16 22.79
N ASN A 147 -3.34 11.07 21.88
CA ASN A 147 -4.65 11.72 21.86
C ASN A 147 -5.74 10.85 21.22
N THR A 148 -5.36 9.75 20.57
CA THR A 148 -6.29 8.85 19.87
C THR A 148 -6.86 7.78 20.80
N TYR A 149 -6.09 7.36 21.81
CA TYR A 149 -6.46 6.28 22.72
C TYR A 149 -6.54 6.78 24.16
N ASP A 150 -7.61 6.41 24.87
CA ASP A 150 -7.71 6.71 26.28
C ASP A 150 -6.78 5.82 27.11
N ILE A 151 -5.68 6.39 27.59
CA ILE A 151 -4.69 5.68 28.40
C ILE A 151 -5.12 5.49 29.88
N THR A 152 -6.24 6.07 30.30
CA THR A 152 -6.74 5.93 31.69
C THR A 152 -7.53 4.64 31.90
N SER A 153 -8.17 4.13 30.85
CA SER A 153 -8.87 2.85 30.89
C SER A 153 -7.94 1.67 30.53
N ALA A 154 -8.11 0.54 31.20
CA ALA A 154 -7.34 -0.68 30.91
C ALA A 154 -7.52 -1.13 29.44
N LEU A 155 -8.72 -0.97 28.89
CA LEU A 155 -9.02 -1.30 27.49
C LEU A 155 -8.29 -0.36 26.53
N GLY A 156 -8.33 0.96 26.76
CA GLY A 156 -7.66 1.92 25.88
C GLY A 156 -6.13 1.80 25.96
N LEU A 157 -5.57 1.54 27.13
CA LEU A 157 -4.15 1.21 27.30
C LEU A 157 -3.77 -0.09 26.53
N THR A 158 -4.61 -1.12 26.60
CA THR A 158 -4.41 -2.36 25.83
C THR A 158 -4.44 -2.09 24.33
N LYS A 159 -5.41 -1.30 23.85
CA LYS A 159 -5.48 -0.88 22.45
C LYS A 159 -4.25 -0.09 22.02
N MET A 160 -3.75 0.84 22.84
CA MET A 160 -2.53 1.59 22.51
C MET A 160 -1.32 0.66 22.38
N ILE A 161 -1.14 -0.29 23.30
CA ILE A 161 -0.02 -1.24 23.22
C ILE A 161 -0.14 -2.11 21.97
N CYS A 162 -1.30 -2.76 21.77
CA CYS A 162 -1.54 -3.67 20.66
C CYS A 162 -1.49 -2.96 19.30
N LEU A 163 -2.19 -1.83 19.17
CA LEU A 163 -2.42 -1.19 17.89
C LEU A 163 -1.30 -0.20 17.51
N VAL A 164 -0.55 0.35 18.48
CA VAL A 164 0.48 1.36 18.21
C VAL A 164 1.88 0.83 18.51
N VAL A 165 2.12 0.32 19.71
CA VAL A 165 3.48 -0.02 20.16
C VAL A 165 4.04 -1.19 19.34
N PHE A 166 3.26 -2.25 19.11
CA PHE A 166 3.72 -3.42 18.35
C PHE A 166 4.17 -3.10 16.92
N PRO A 167 3.35 -2.46 16.06
CA PRO A 167 3.81 -2.04 14.73
C PRO A 167 5.00 -1.08 14.78
N SER A 168 5.03 -0.19 15.79
CA SER A 168 6.11 0.79 15.94
C SER A 168 7.46 0.15 16.25
N ILE A 169 7.48 -0.98 16.97
CA ILE A 169 8.70 -1.74 17.25
C ILE A 169 9.35 -2.19 15.93
N THR A 170 8.60 -2.90 15.08
CA THR A 170 9.15 -3.46 13.84
C THR A 170 9.48 -2.36 12.83
N LYS A 171 8.66 -1.32 12.75
CA LYS A 171 8.93 -0.11 11.96
C LYS A 171 10.26 0.53 12.37
N ASN A 172 10.52 0.74 13.66
CA ASN A 172 11.75 1.38 14.13
C ASN A 172 12.99 0.49 13.97
N ILE A 173 12.85 -0.85 14.03
CA ILE A 173 13.92 -1.78 13.67
C ILE A 173 14.30 -1.58 12.20
N LEU A 174 13.32 -1.57 11.28
CA LEU A 174 13.56 -1.34 9.86
C LEU A 174 14.28 -0.01 9.61
N LEU A 175 13.74 1.08 10.16
CA LEU A 175 14.26 2.43 9.90
C LEU A 175 15.70 2.59 10.44
N THR A 176 15.98 2.01 11.61
CA THR A 176 17.33 2.01 12.18
C THR A 176 18.29 1.15 11.33
N TYR A 177 17.84 -0.02 10.87
CA TYR A 177 18.62 -0.91 10.01
C TYR A 177 18.97 -0.27 8.66
N VAL A 178 17.98 0.33 7.99
CA VAL A 178 18.17 1.03 6.71
C VAL A 178 19.09 2.23 6.90
N THR A 179 18.90 3.01 7.97
CA THR A 179 19.78 4.14 8.29
C THR A 179 21.23 3.69 8.50
N TYR A 180 21.43 2.60 9.24
CA TYR A 180 22.76 2.04 9.49
C TYR A 180 23.46 1.56 8.21
N LYS A 181 22.71 1.00 7.25
CA LYS A 181 23.26 0.42 6.01
C LYS A 181 23.38 1.40 4.85
N VAL A 182 22.42 2.32 4.67
CA VAL A 182 22.30 3.16 3.46
C VAL A 182 21.94 4.63 3.71
N GLY A 183 21.78 5.05 4.97
CA GLY A 183 21.36 6.41 5.33
C GLY A 183 19.84 6.59 5.32
N TYR A 184 19.39 7.84 5.45
CA TYR A 184 18.02 8.19 5.87
C TYR A 184 17.01 8.43 4.74
N LYS A 185 17.47 8.70 3.51
CA LYS A 185 16.58 9.09 2.40
C LYS A 185 15.53 8.01 2.09
N ASN A 186 15.94 6.74 2.14
CA ASN A 186 15.04 5.60 1.92
C ASN A 186 14.04 5.42 3.07
N CYS A 187 14.42 5.81 4.29
CA CYS A 187 13.54 5.82 5.46
C CYS A 187 12.44 6.87 5.30
N ILE A 188 12.80 8.09 4.89
CA ILE A 188 11.84 9.17 4.59
C ILE A 188 10.85 8.72 3.52
N PHE A 189 11.34 8.12 2.43
CA PHE A 189 10.47 7.63 1.37
C PHE A 189 9.48 6.58 1.88
N TYR A 190 9.96 5.54 2.59
CA TYR A 190 9.11 4.51 3.17
C TYR A 190 8.00 5.13 4.05
N ARG A 191 8.37 6.05 4.95
CA ARG A 191 7.43 6.68 5.87
C ARG A 191 6.45 7.62 5.18
N ILE A 192 6.86 8.35 4.15
CA ILE A 192 5.93 9.16 3.35
C ILE A 192 4.85 8.28 2.75
N ILE A 193 5.20 7.12 2.19
CA ILE A 193 4.19 6.23 1.61
C ILE A 193 3.30 5.65 2.70
N VAL A 194 3.88 5.10 3.78
CA VAL A 194 3.10 4.40 4.82
C VAL A 194 2.34 5.36 5.72
N ASP A 195 3.03 6.28 6.39
CA ASP A 195 2.45 7.15 7.43
C ASP A 195 1.52 8.24 6.84
N LEU A 196 1.74 8.70 5.59
CA LEU A 196 0.86 9.71 4.97
C LEU A 196 -0.31 9.12 4.18
N SER A 197 -0.31 7.81 3.89
CA SER A 197 -1.39 7.16 3.12
C SER A 197 -2.77 7.40 3.72
N VAL A 198 -2.87 7.40 5.07
CA VAL A 198 -4.13 7.59 5.82
C VAL A 198 -4.80 8.95 5.52
N TYR A 199 -4.02 9.99 5.22
CA TYR A 199 -4.53 11.34 4.98
C TYR A 199 -4.84 11.64 3.51
N ILE A 200 -4.28 10.84 2.60
CA ILE A 200 -4.32 11.11 1.15
C ILE A 200 -5.29 10.16 0.45
N LEU A 201 -5.36 8.90 0.88
CA LEU A 201 -6.17 7.89 0.20
C LEU A 201 -7.65 7.98 0.62
N PRO A 202 -8.58 7.87 -0.34
CA PRO A 202 -10.01 7.99 -0.07
C PRO A 202 -10.63 6.75 0.59
N LEU A 203 -10.07 5.58 0.31
CA LEU A 203 -10.61 4.27 0.67
C LEU A 203 -9.50 3.40 1.25
N PHE A 204 -9.83 2.61 2.26
CA PHE A 204 -8.92 1.66 2.90
C PHE A 204 -9.58 0.28 3.00
N PRO A 205 -8.85 -0.82 2.76
CA PRO A 205 -9.38 -2.16 3.01
C PRO A 205 -9.83 -2.34 4.46
N ASP A 206 -11.02 -2.90 4.67
CA ASP A 206 -11.53 -3.18 6.01
C ASP A 206 -11.16 -4.61 6.44
N PHE A 207 -10.03 -4.77 7.12
CA PHE A 207 -9.65 -6.05 7.72
C PHE A 207 -9.94 -6.11 9.23
N GLY A 208 -10.49 -5.04 9.81
CA GLY A 208 -10.56 -4.87 11.26
C GLY A 208 -9.21 -4.52 11.92
N GLU A 209 -9.29 -4.04 13.16
CA GLU A 209 -8.14 -3.48 13.91
C GLU A 209 -6.98 -4.48 14.04
N TYR A 210 -7.26 -5.74 14.36
CA TYR A 210 -6.22 -6.74 14.64
C TYR A 210 -5.45 -7.20 13.39
N ILE A 211 -6.15 -7.43 12.27
CA ILE A 211 -5.48 -7.87 11.03
C ILE A 211 -4.64 -6.71 10.48
N ASN A 212 -5.14 -5.48 10.55
CA ASN A 212 -4.37 -4.29 10.15
C ASN A 212 -3.05 -4.19 10.92
N VAL A 213 -3.07 -4.39 12.24
CA VAL A 213 -1.85 -4.42 13.07
C VAL A 213 -0.88 -5.50 12.63
N ILE A 214 -1.37 -6.70 12.34
CA ILE A 214 -0.50 -7.79 11.85
C ILE A 214 0.14 -7.38 10.53
N LEU A 215 -0.63 -6.84 9.59
CA LEU A 215 -0.13 -6.37 8.29
C LEU A 215 0.93 -5.27 8.44
N GLU A 216 0.67 -4.28 9.29
CA GLU A 216 1.61 -3.18 9.59
C GLU A 216 2.86 -3.67 10.32
N THR A 217 2.74 -4.70 11.16
CA THR A 217 3.87 -5.28 11.90
C THR A 217 4.76 -6.13 11.00
N VAL A 218 4.15 -6.91 10.10
CA VAL A 218 4.82 -7.86 9.20
C VAL A 218 5.55 -7.13 8.06
N LEU A 219 4.99 -6.03 7.55
CA LEU A 219 5.58 -5.29 6.43
C LEU A 219 7.05 -4.87 6.68
N PRO A 220 7.40 -4.19 7.81
CA PRO A 220 8.78 -3.86 8.12
C PRO A 220 9.70 -5.09 8.24
N ILE A 221 9.19 -6.20 8.80
CA ILE A 221 9.95 -7.45 8.96
C ILE A 221 10.33 -8.03 7.60
N ILE A 222 9.37 -8.10 6.65
CA ILE A 222 9.63 -8.59 5.29
C ILE A 222 10.72 -7.75 4.62
N ILE A 223 10.66 -6.42 4.77
CA ILE A 223 11.67 -5.52 4.20
C ILE A 223 13.04 -5.78 4.85
N VAL A 224 13.14 -5.89 6.17
CA VAL A 224 14.41 -6.18 6.86
C VAL A 224 14.99 -7.50 6.38
N ILE A 225 14.21 -8.58 6.33
CA ILE A 225 14.66 -9.90 5.86
C ILE A 225 15.18 -9.80 4.43
N ARG A 226 14.42 -9.14 3.53
CA ARG A 226 14.83 -8.99 2.13
C ARG A 226 16.13 -8.19 1.99
N LEU A 227 16.25 -7.07 2.70
CA LEU A 227 17.44 -6.23 2.67
C LEU A 227 18.64 -6.95 3.30
N ASN A 228 18.43 -7.73 4.36
CA ASN A 228 19.49 -8.53 4.96
C ASN A 228 20.05 -9.55 3.98
N ASN A 229 19.17 -10.26 3.25
CA ASN A 229 19.59 -11.18 2.20
C ASN A 229 20.33 -10.46 1.06
N LEU A 230 19.89 -9.25 0.69
CA LEU A 230 20.57 -8.41 -0.31
C LEU A 230 21.99 -8.02 0.15
N PHE A 231 22.15 -7.57 1.40
CA PHE A 231 23.47 -7.20 1.92
C PHE A 231 24.38 -8.41 2.12
N ASN A 232 23.85 -9.53 2.61
CA ASN A 232 24.59 -10.79 2.67
C ASN A 232 25.08 -11.19 1.28
N TYR A 233 24.24 -11.05 0.25
CA TYR A 233 24.64 -11.28 -1.13
C TYR A 233 25.77 -10.34 -1.59
N TYR A 234 25.73 -9.06 -1.22
CA TYR A 234 26.79 -8.10 -1.55
C TYR A 234 28.09 -8.36 -0.79
N ASP A 235 28.00 -8.76 0.48
CA ASP A 235 29.16 -9.11 1.29
C ASP A 235 29.81 -10.42 0.79
N LEU A 236 28.99 -11.40 0.34
CA LEU A 236 29.48 -12.60 -0.35
C LEU A 236 30.06 -12.28 -1.74
N ARG A 237 29.53 -11.28 -2.46
CA ARG A 237 30.08 -10.81 -3.75
C ARG A 237 31.39 -10.05 -3.63
N LYS A 238 31.72 -9.45 -2.48
CA LYS A 238 33.09 -8.98 -2.23
C LYS A 238 34.12 -10.12 -2.29
N ILE A 239 33.68 -11.39 -2.17
CA ILE A 239 34.51 -12.59 -2.24
C ILE A 239 34.53 -13.20 -3.66
N LYS A 240 33.59 -12.85 -4.54
CA LYS A 240 33.59 -13.24 -5.97
C LYS A 240 33.05 -12.12 -6.84
N GLU A 241 33.95 -11.45 -7.58
CA GLU A 241 33.56 -10.56 -8.66
C GLU A 241 32.72 -11.33 -9.69
N SER A 242 31.47 -10.90 -9.92
CA SER A 242 30.90 -11.02 -11.26
C SER A 242 29.77 -10.01 -11.54
N ARG A 243 29.85 -9.50 -12.77
CA ARG A 243 29.05 -8.49 -13.49
C ARG A 243 27.59 -8.33 -13.04
N TYR A 244 27.21 -7.09 -12.78
CA TYR A 244 25.81 -6.65 -12.68
C TYR A 244 25.21 -6.58 -14.10
N THR A 245 24.25 -7.43 -14.43
CA THR A 245 23.56 -7.41 -15.73
C THR A 245 22.29 -6.56 -15.62
N LYS A 246 22.21 -5.50 -16.45
CA LYS A 246 21.02 -4.62 -16.64
C LYS A 246 19.69 -5.36 -16.81
N LYS A 247 19.73 -6.67 -17.12
CA LYS A 247 18.60 -7.57 -17.33
C LYS A 247 17.66 -7.63 -16.13
N ASN A 248 18.17 -7.64 -14.88
CA ASN A 248 17.32 -7.75 -13.69
C ASN A 248 16.47 -6.49 -13.46
N LEU A 249 17.04 -5.31 -13.74
CA LEU A 249 16.34 -4.03 -13.60
C LEU A 249 15.20 -3.89 -14.61
N ILE A 250 15.40 -4.38 -15.84
CA ILE A 250 14.37 -4.45 -16.87
C ILE A 250 13.27 -5.43 -16.44
N ILE A 251 13.63 -6.62 -15.95
CA ILE A 251 12.67 -7.63 -15.47
C ILE A 251 11.80 -7.06 -14.35
N TYR A 252 12.39 -6.42 -13.33
CA TYR A 252 11.61 -5.81 -12.25
C TYR A 252 10.70 -4.69 -12.77
N SER A 253 11.17 -3.84 -13.67
CA SER A 253 10.33 -2.77 -14.25
C SER A 253 9.14 -3.32 -15.05
N VAL A 254 9.32 -4.42 -15.79
CA VAL A 254 8.26 -5.08 -16.57
C VAL A 254 7.24 -5.75 -15.65
N ILE A 255 7.70 -6.43 -14.58
CA ILE A 255 6.81 -7.04 -13.58
C ILE A 255 5.97 -5.96 -12.88
N THR A 256 6.59 -4.85 -12.46
CA THR A 256 5.88 -3.76 -11.79
C THR A 256 4.87 -3.07 -12.71
N PHE A 257 5.21 -2.87 -14.00
CA PHE A 257 4.27 -2.33 -14.98
C PHE A 257 3.10 -3.29 -15.24
N ALA A 258 3.37 -4.60 -15.35
CA ALA A 258 2.33 -5.61 -15.52
C ALA A 258 1.35 -5.64 -14.35
N LEU A 259 1.85 -5.55 -13.11
CA LEU A 259 1.01 -5.46 -11.91
C LEU A 259 0.14 -4.19 -11.92
N LEU A 260 0.69 -3.03 -12.29
CA LEU A 260 -0.06 -1.78 -12.44
C LEU A 260 -1.18 -1.89 -13.47
N VAL A 261 -0.91 -2.50 -14.63
CA VAL A 261 -1.91 -2.72 -15.69
C VAL A 261 -3.02 -3.63 -15.21
N ILE A 262 -2.69 -4.76 -14.55
CA ILE A 262 -3.68 -5.68 -13.99
C ILE A 262 -4.58 -4.96 -12.98
N VAL A 263 -4.00 -4.18 -12.06
CA VAL A 263 -4.74 -3.39 -11.05
C VAL A 263 -5.70 -2.39 -11.70
N THR A 264 -5.22 -1.64 -12.69
CA THR A 264 -6.06 -0.64 -13.37
C THR A 264 -7.21 -1.28 -14.14
N LEU A 265 -7.01 -2.49 -14.70
CA LEU A 265 -8.03 -3.21 -15.46
C LEU A 265 -9.04 -3.95 -14.58
N THR A 266 -8.71 -4.29 -13.33
CA THR A 266 -9.64 -4.97 -12.40
C THR A 266 -10.42 -4.02 -11.50
N SER A 267 -9.99 -2.76 -11.37
CA SER A 267 -10.60 -1.76 -10.48
C SER A 267 -12.01 -1.28 -10.89
N GLY A 268 -12.48 -1.56 -12.12
CA GLY A 268 -13.82 -1.16 -12.59
C GLY A 268 -14.07 0.36 -12.74
N TYR A 269 -13.07 1.19 -12.41
CA TYR A 269 -13.15 2.66 -12.44
C TYR A 269 -12.86 3.25 -13.83
N PHE A 270 -12.19 2.49 -14.69
CA PHE A 270 -11.77 2.92 -16.02
C PHE A 270 -12.72 2.42 -17.13
N ARG A 271 -12.66 3.07 -18.30
CA ARG A 271 -13.51 2.77 -19.47
C ARG A 271 -13.41 1.32 -19.98
N TYR A 272 -12.37 0.60 -19.58
CA TYR A 272 -12.16 -0.81 -19.87
C TYR A 272 -11.92 -1.57 -18.56
N TYR A 273 -12.57 -2.72 -18.40
CA TYR A 273 -12.39 -3.58 -17.22
C TYR A 273 -12.41 -5.07 -17.58
N ALA A 274 -11.76 -5.90 -16.77
CA ALA A 274 -11.64 -7.33 -16.96
C ALA A 274 -12.76 -8.11 -16.25
N LEU A 275 -13.34 -9.10 -16.94
CA LEU A 275 -14.34 -9.99 -16.36
C LEU A 275 -13.98 -11.45 -16.67
N THR A 276 -14.00 -12.29 -15.65
CA THR A 276 -13.71 -13.73 -15.79
C THR A 276 -14.99 -14.49 -16.18
N ILE A 277 -14.87 -15.36 -17.17
CA ILE A 277 -15.99 -16.15 -17.70
C ILE A 277 -16.16 -17.42 -16.86
N GLY A 278 -17.24 -17.47 -16.09
CA GLY A 278 -17.56 -18.60 -15.21
C GLY A 278 -18.37 -19.73 -15.86
N SER A 279 -18.96 -19.50 -17.05
CA SER A 279 -19.86 -20.46 -17.71
C SER A 279 -19.38 -20.84 -19.11
N GLY A 280 -19.94 -21.94 -19.64
CA GLY A 280 -19.66 -22.44 -20.99
C GLY A 280 -20.62 -21.95 -22.08
N SER A 281 -21.50 -20.97 -21.81
CA SER A 281 -22.56 -20.57 -22.74
C SER A 281 -22.06 -19.87 -24.00
N MET A 282 -20.82 -19.37 -23.99
CA MET A 282 -20.20 -18.69 -25.13
C MET A 282 -19.16 -19.55 -25.88
N THR A 283 -19.08 -20.84 -25.57
CA THR A 283 -18.21 -21.83 -26.23
C THR A 283 -18.61 -22.01 -27.71
N PRO A 284 -17.68 -22.20 -28.67
CA PRO A 284 -16.21 -22.27 -28.54
C PRO A 284 -15.51 -20.91 -28.62
N LYS A 285 -16.25 -19.82 -28.85
CA LYS A 285 -15.66 -18.49 -29.08
C LYS A 285 -15.15 -17.85 -27.80
N ILE A 286 -15.73 -18.11 -26.64
CA ILE A 286 -15.24 -17.69 -25.33
C ILE A 286 -15.48 -18.87 -24.38
N ASN A 287 -14.39 -19.37 -23.79
CA ASN A 287 -14.44 -20.55 -22.95
C ASN A 287 -14.51 -20.17 -21.47
N LYS A 288 -15.01 -21.09 -20.64
CA LYS A 288 -14.92 -20.99 -19.19
C LYS A 288 -13.45 -20.86 -18.77
N GLY A 289 -13.16 -19.89 -17.91
CA GLY A 289 -11.80 -19.54 -17.48
C GLY A 289 -11.08 -18.52 -18.38
N ASP A 290 -11.69 -18.10 -19.50
CA ASP A 290 -11.20 -16.94 -20.25
C ASP A 290 -11.49 -15.64 -19.46
N VAL A 291 -10.62 -14.65 -19.59
CA VAL A 291 -10.88 -13.27 -19.12
C VAL A 291 -11.23 -12.42 -20.33
N VAL A 292 -12.36 -11.74 -20.29
CA VAL A 292 -12.78 -10.79 -21.32
C VAL A 292 -12.54 -9.36 -20.85
N ILE A 293 -12.15 -8.50 -21.77
CA ILE A 293 -12.01 -7.07 -21.49
C ILE A 293 -13.20 -6.35 -22.11
N VAL A 294 -13.97 -5.74 -21.20
CA VAL A 294 -15.24 -5.09 -21.47
C VAL A 294 -15.01 -3.60 -21.54
N LYS A 295 -15.46 -2.98 -22.62
CA LYS A 295 -15.53 -1.52 -22.76
C LYS A 295 -16.87 -1.06 -22.17
N LYS A 296 -16.84 -0.30 -21.08
CA LYS A 296 -18.02 0.35 -20.51
C LYS A 296 -18.56 1.37 -21.50
N LEU A 297 -19.85 1.29 -21.81
CA LEU A 297 -20.51 2.20 -22.74
C LEU A 297 -20.97 3.45 -21.99
N LYS A 298 -20.94 4.59 -22.70
CA LYS A 298 -21.66 5.80 -22.30
C LYS A 298 -23.06 5.75 -22.89
N ASP A 299 -24.02 6.48 -22.32
CA ASP A 299 -25.42 6.48 -22.76
C ASP A 299 -25.58 6.75 -24.27
N THR A 300 -24.70 7.59 -24.84
CA THR A 300 -24.69 7.92 -26.27
C THR A 300 -24.13 6.79 -27.15
N GLU A 301 -23.25 5.94 -26.62
CA GLU A 301 -22.58 4.85 -27.37
C GLU A 301 -23.45 3.57 -27.46
N ILE A 302 -24.55 3.50 -26.71
CA ILE A 302 -25.48 2.36 -26.75
C ILE A 302 -26.13 2.23 -28.13
N TYR A 303 -26.35 3.36 -28.82
CA TYR A 303 -26.92 3.38 -30.18
C TYR A 303 -25.95 2.83 -31.25
N ASP A 304 -24.66 2.69 -30.93
CA ASP A 304 -23.64 2.15 -31.83
C ASP A 304 -23.54 0.62 -31.79
N ILE A 305 -24.26 -0.04 -30.86
CA ILE A 305 -24.28 -1.50 -30.73
C ILE A 305 -24.90 -2.13 -31.98
N LYS A 306 -24.24 -3.14 -32.53
CA LYS A 306 -24.69 -3.86 -33.73
C LYS A 306 -25.05 -5.32 -33.41
N LYS A 307 -25.92 -5.88 -34.26
CA LYS A 307 -26.18 -7.33 -34.23
C LYS A 307 -24.85 -8.08 -34.41
N GLY A 308 -24.60 -9.05 -33.53
CA GLY A 308 -23.36 -9.82 -33.51
C GLY A 308 -22.33 -9.36 -32.48
N ASP A 309 -22.48 -8.17 -31.87
CA ASP A 309 -21.62 -7.76 -30.74
C ASP A 309 -21.85 -8.65 -29.52
N ILE A 310 -20.82 -8.79 -28.67
CA ILE A 310 -20.91 -9.53 -27.41
C ILE A 310 -21.18 -8.53 -26.30
N LEU A 311 -22.39 -8.58 -25.77
CA LEU A 311 -22.92 -7.66 -24.79
C LEU A 311 -22.68 -8.20 -23.38
N VAL A 312 -22.30 -7.32 -22.47
CA VAL A 312 -22.18 -7.57 -21.04
C VAL A 312 -23.25 -6.76 -20.34
N TYR A 313 -24.15 -7.42 -19.64
CA TYR A 313 -25.29 -6.79 -18.99
C TYR A 313 -25.55 -7.41 -17.62
N ASN A 314 -26.20 -6.66 -16.74
CA ASN A 314 -26.67 -7.15 -15.45
C ASN A 314 -28.15 -7.52 -15.58
N HIS A 315 -28.50 -8.76 -15.22
CA HIS A 315 -29.90 -9.20 -15.17
C HIS A 315 -30.08 -10.08 -13.93
N ASP A 316 -31.05 -9.73 -13.08
CA ASP A 316 -31.31 -10.38 -11.78
C ASP A 316 -30.02 -10.56 -10.94
N ASP A 317 -29.26 -9.47 -10.79
CA ASP A 317 -27.99 -9.41 -10.06
C ASP A 317 -26.89 -10.37 -10.56
N LYS A 318 -27.04 -10.87 -11.79
CA LYS A 318 -26.04 -11.70 -12.47
C LYS A 318 -25.49 -10.94 -13.67
N ILE A 319 -24.15 -10.88 -13.74
CA ILE A 319 -23.47 -10.35 -14.92
C ILE A 319 -23.44 -11.44 -15.99
N ILE A 320 -24.12 -11.21 -17.10
CA ILE A 320 -24.26 -12.14 -18.22
C ILE A 320 -23.52 -11.60 -19.44
N VAL A 321 -22.83 -12.49 -20.16
CA VAL A 321 -22.06 -12.17 -21.37
C VAL A 321 -22.60 -12.97 -22.53
N HIS A 322 -23.43 -12.39 -23.40
CA HIS A 322 -24.05 -13.07 -24.53
C HIS A 322 -24.01 -12.23 -25.83
N ARG A 323 -24.23 -12.86 -26.98
CA ARG A 323 -24.20 -12.17 -28.29
C ARG A 323 -25.54 -11.53 -28.61
N VAL A 324 -25.51 -10.31 -29.14
CA VAL A 324 -26.72 -9.60 -29.62
C VAL A 324 -27.28 -10.33 -30.84
N ASN A 325 -28.47 -10.91 -30.69
CA ASN A 325 -29.20 -11.61 -31.73
C ASN A 325 -30.17 -10.68 -32.49
N LYS A 326 -30.86 -9.79 -31.77
CA LYS A 326 -31.79 -8.81 -32.34
C LYS A 326 -31.76 -7.50 -31.56
N ILE A 327 -31.92 -6.39 -32.28
CA ILE A 327 -32.07 -5.05 -31.71
C ILE A 327 -33.53 -4.64 -31.91
N ILE A 328 -34.18 -4.17 -30.85
CA ILE A 328 -35.58 -3.74 -30.83
C ILE A 328 -35.59 -2.25 -30.49
N LYS A 329 -36.16 -1.42 -31.37
CA LYS A 329 -36.26 0.03 -31.18
C LYS A 329 -37.72 0.41 -31.01
N ASN A 330 -38.10 0.90 -29.82
CA ASN A 330 -39.45 1.34 -29.50
C ASN A 330 -39.40 2.73 -28.85
N ASN A 331 -40.11 3.72 -29.42
CA ASN A 331 -40.29 5.06 -28.85
C ASN A 331 -39.01 5.73 -28.29
N GLY A 332 -37.89 5.61 -29.01
CA GLY A 332 -36.60 6.20 -28.61
C GLY A 332 -35.77 5.35 -27.62
N GLN A 333 -36.32 4.26 -27.09
CA GLN A 333 -35.58 3.27 -26.28
C GLN A 333 -35.11 2.09 -27.12
N ILE A 334 -33.91 1.59 -26.81
CA ILE A 334 -33.29 0.45 -27.49
C ILE A 334 -33.17 -0.73 -26.52
N ASN A 335 -33.79 -1.85 -26.88
CA ASN A 335 -33.71 -3.11 -26.14
C ASN A 335 -32.99 -4.15 -27.00
N PHE A 336 -32.33 -5.09 -26.34
CA PHE A 336 -31.54 -6.14 -26.98
C PHE A 336 -32.11 -7.51 -26.67
N LYS A 337 -32.18 -8.37 -27.69
CA LYS A 337 -32.39 -9.81 -27.49
C LYS A 337 -31.06 -10.50 -27.69
N THR A 338 -30.57 -11.16 -26.64
CA THR A 338 -29.27 -11.82 -26.60
C THR A 338 -29.40 -13.33 -26.74
N LYS A 339 -28.28 -13.99 -27.07
CA LYS A 339 -28.16 -15.44 -27.18
C LYS A 339 -26.72 -15.86 -26.87
N GLY A 340 -26.54 -16.86 -26.02
CA GLY A 340 -25.24 -17.53 -25.85
C GLY A 340 -24.84 -18.31 -27.11
N ASP A 341 -23.57 -18.24 -27.50
CA ASP A 341 -23.07 -18.90 -28.72
C ASP A 341 -23.28 -20.43 -28.70
N ASN A 342 -23.30 -21.03 -27.50
CA ASN A 342 -23.51 -22.47 -27.27
C ASN A 342 -24.96 -22.84 -26.90
N ASN A 343 -25.88 -21.87 -26.87
CA ASN A 343 -27.27 -22.11 -26.50
C ASN A 343 -28.12 -22.44 -27.76
N ASN A 344 -29.13 -23.30 -27.63
CA ASN A 344 -30.01 -23.64 -28.76
C ASN A 344 -31.04 -22.53 -29.05
N THR A 345 -31.63 -21.97 -27.99
CA THR A 345 -32.63 -20.90 -28.05
C THR A 345 -32.03 -19.55 -27.68
N ALA A 346 -32.72 -18.46 -28.05
CA ALA A 346 -32.40 -17.13 -27.57
C ALA A 346 -32.85 -16.97 -26.11
N ASP A 347 -32.26 -16.01 -25.40
CA ASP A 347 -32.64 -15.71 -24.02
C ASP A 347 -34.14 -15.32 -23.98
N SER A 348 -34.83 -15.75 -22.93
CA SER A 348 -36.29 -15.56 -22.79
C SER A 348 -36.66 -14.11 -22.46
N TRP A 349 -35.72 -13.34 -21.91
CA TRP A 349 -35.88 -11.93 -21.55
C TRP A 349 -35.39 -10.99 -22.66
N GLN A 350 -35.73 -9.71 -22.50
CA GLN A 350 -35.15 -8.61 -23.27
C GLN A 350 -34.24 -7.81 -22.34
N VAL A 351 -33.02 -7.54 -22.80
CA VAL A 351 -32.06 -6.71 -22.07
C VAL A 351 -32.41 -5.26 -22.34
N LYS A 352 -32.75 -4.52 -21.29
CA LYS A 352 -33.05 -3.10 -21.36
C LYS A 352 -31.77 -2.27 -21.43
N GLN A 353 -31.88 -1.04 -21.88
CA GLN A 353 -30.74 -0.13 -22.03
C GLN A 353 -29.97 0.11 -20.71
N ASP A 354 -30.69 0.23 -19.60
CA ASP A 354 -30.16 0.45 -18.24
C ASP A 354 -29.46 -0.77 -17.64
N GLU A 355 -29.76 -1.97 -18.15
CA GLU A 355 -29.09 -3.23 -17.77
C GLU A 355 -27.73 -3.39 -18.46
N VAL A 356 -27.44 -2.61 -19.51
CA VAL A 356 -26.21 -2.74 -20.30
C VAL A 356 -25.01 -2.16 -19.55
N ILE A 357 -24.01 -2.99 -19.30
CA ILE A 357 -22.75 -2.56 -18.68
C ILE A 357 -21.72 -2.21 -19.77
N GLY A 358 -21.65 -2.99 -20.85
CA GLY A 358 -20.69 -2.72 -21.92
C GLY A 358 -20.59 -3.80 -22.99
N ILE A 359 -19.53 -3.71 -23.80
CA ILE A 359 -19.26 -4.65 -24.90
C ILE A 359 -17.87 -5.27 -24.77
N VAL A 360 -17.76 -6.57 -25.05
CA VAL A 360 -16.46 -7.26 -25.06
C VAL A 360 -15.67 -6.81 -26.28
N LYS A 361 -14.42 -6.39 -26.06
CA LYS A 361 -13.49 -6.00 -27.15
C LYS A 361 -12.43 -7.04 -27.44
N PHE A 362 -11.92 -7.71 -26.41
CA PHE A 362 -10.93 -8.76 -26.57
C PHE A 362 -11.01 -9.78 -25.43
N LYS A 363 -10.45 -10.97 -25.67
CA LYS A 363 -10.38 -12.05 -24.69
C LYS A 363 -8.95 -12.53 -24.51
N ILE A 364 -8.65 -13.00 -23.31
CA ILE A 364 -7.38 -13.62 -22.97
C ILE A 364 -7.68 -15.01 -22.42
N ARG A 365 -7.10 -16.03 -23.04
CA ARG A 365 -7.44 -17.42 -22.75
C ARG A 365 -6.85 -17.88 -21.42
N TYR A 366 -7.60 -18.68 -20.66
CA TYR A 366 -7.15 -19.44 -19.48
C TYR A 366 -6.66 -18.66 -18.24
N ILE A 367 -6.48 -17.34 -18.30
CA ILE A 367 -5.96 -16.56 -17.16
C ILE A 367 -6.93 -16.54 -15.96
N GLY A 368 -8.24 -16.69 -16.21
CA GLY A 368 -9.27 -16.65 -15.18
C GLY A 368 -9.50 -17.99 -14.49
N MET A 369 -8.85 -19.08 -14.91
CA MET A 369 -9.04 -20.42 -14.34
C MET A 369 -8.79 -20.49 -12.82
N PRO A 370 -7.76 -19.86 -12.25
CA PRO A 370 -7.57 -19.88 -10.79
C PRO A 370 -8.78 -19.27 -10.04
N THR A 371 -9.37 -18.21 -10.56
CA THR A 371 -10.57 -17.59 -9.98
C THR A 371 -11.79 -18.49 -10.10
N VAL A 372 -11.97 -19.15 -11.25
CA VAL A 372 -13.06 -20.11 -11.47
C VAL A 372 -12.93 -21.32 -10.54
N ALA A 373 -11.73 -21.90 -10.45
CA ALA A 373 -11.46 -23.04 -9.57
C ALA A 373 -11.68 -22.70 -8.09
N LEU A 374 -11.26 -21.50 -7.65
CA LEU A 374 -11.52 -21.05 -6.28
C LEU A 374 -13.02 -20.85 -6.02
N ASN A 375 -13.76 -20.29 -6.98
CA ASN A 375 -15.20 -20.08 -6.84
C ASN A 375 -15.96 -21.42 -6.78
N GLU A 376 -15.54 -22.42 -7.57
CA GLU A 376 -16.09 -23.78 -7.52
C GLU A 376 -15.79 -24.48 -6.19
N LEU A 377 -14.59 -24.27 -5.63
CA LEU A 377 -14.20 -24.85 -4.35
C LEU A 377 -14.94 -24.22 -3.15
N LEU A 378 -15.40 -22.97 -3.28
CA LEU A 378 -16.13 -22.27 -2.21
C LEU A 378 -17.65 -22.45 -2.30
N ASN A 379 -18.19 -22.74 -3.49
CA ASN A 379 -19.63 -22.84 -3.76
C ASN A 379 -20.08 -24.25 -4.20
N GLY A 380 -19.16 -25.22 -4.24
CA GLY A 380 -19.44 -26.65 -4.44
C GLY A 380 -19.19 -27.39 -3.14
#